data_AF-A0A3D5BYN8-F1
#
_entry.id   AF-A0A3D5BYN8-F1
#
_cell.length_a   1.000
_cell.length_b   1.000
_cell.length_c   1.000
_cell.angle_alpha   90.00
_cell.angle_beta   90.00
_cell.angle_gamma   90.00
#
_symmetry.space_group_name_H-M   'P 1'
#
loop_
_entity.id
_entity.type
_entity.pdbx_description
1 polymer ?
#
loop_
_entity_poly.entity_id
_entity_poly.type
_entity_poly.pdbx_seq_one_letter_code
_entity_poly.pdbx_strand_id
1 'polypeptide(L)'
;MYLKKITILVIHFCLISGLIKPAYAASKEISEIKDVEVKVTAYYTPERNQEKYVCGSYKEDKRLNGTEEKTSSGTIPKSGTIAADPNIFPLGTILYVPGYGMGKVEDVGHDIKGLQIDVHTGTGDAGRMWAQNWGVKRLTVKVIPSG
;
A
#
# COMPACT_ATOMS: atom_id res chain seq x y z
N MET A 1 -1.96 35.30 -58.48
CA MET A 1 -2.43 35.64 -57.11
C MET A 1 -3.66 34.78 -56.83
N TYR A 2 -3.73 34.17 -55.65
CA TYR A 2 -4.81 33.29 -55.12
C TYR A 2 -4.80 31.78 -55.47
N LEU A 3 -4.08 31.07 -54.60
CA LEU A 3 -4.28 29.69 -54.15
C LEU A 3 -5.66 29.54 -53.46
N LYS A 4 -6.24 28.31 -53.48
CA LYS A 4 -7.16 27.65 -52.50
C LYS A 4 -8.19 26.78 -53.27
N LYS A 5 -8.53 25.54 -52.93
CA LYS A 5 -8.32 24.68 -51.75
C LYS A 5 -8.53 23.23 -52.20
N ILE A 6 -7.65 22.33 -51.77
CA ILE A 6 -7.86 20.88 -51.82
C ILE A 6 -8.89 20.52 -50.74
N THR A 7 -9.96 19.85 -51.15
CA THR A 7 -10.98 19.29 -50.24
C THR A 7 -10.37 18.08 -49.53
N ILE A 8 -9.93 18.25 -48.29
CA ILE A 8 -9.61 17.13 -47.39
C ILE A 8 -10.90 16.73 -46.69
N LEU A 9 -11.38 15.54 -47.01
CA LEU A 9 -12.46 14.84 -46.32
C LEU A 9 -12.00 14.56 -44.88
N VAL A 10 -12.48 15.35 -43.91
CA VAL A 10 -12.26 15.09 -42.49
C VAL A 10 -13.22 13.98 -42.07
N ILE A 11 -12.72 12.74 -42.08
CA ILE A 11 -13.38 11.61 -41.44
C ILE A 11 -13.45 11.92 -39.95
N HIS A 12 -14.68 12.12 -39.44
CA HIS A 12 -14.95 12.18 -38.01
C HIS A 12 -14.65 10.81 -37.40
N PHE A 13 -13.41 10.61 -36.95
CA PHE A 13 -13.09 9.55 -36.01
C PHE A 13 -13.37 10.11 -34.62
N CYS A 14 -14.54 9.78 -34.09
CA CYS A 14 -14.90 10.04 -32.71
C CYS A 14 -13.98 9.18 -31.82
N LEU A 15 -12.80 9.69 -31.47
CA LEU A 15 -11.95 9.10 -30.44
C LEU A 15 -12.59 9.38 -29.08
N ILE A 16 -13.54 8.54 -28.69
CA ILE A 16 -13.73 8.26 -27.27
C ILE A 16 -12.58 7.35 -26.85
N SER A 17 -11.35 7.89 -26.86
CA SER A 17 -10.25 7.28 -26.14
C SER A 17 -10.35 7.76 -24.71
N GLY A 18 -11.26 7.14 -23.94
CA GLY A 18 -11.15 7.18 -22.49
C GLY A 18 -9.78 6.61 -22.14
N LEU A 19 -8.85 7.49 -21.80
CA LEU A 19 -7.46 7.14 -21.52
C LEU A 19 -7.43 6.06 -20.46
N ILE A 20 -6.92 4.88 -20.83
CA ILE A 20 -6.21 4.06 -19.87
C ILE A 20 -5.02 4.92 -19.44
N LYS A 21 -5.14 5.62 -18.30
CA LYS A 21 -3.98 6.28 -17.70
C LYS A 21 -2.94 5.16 -17.47
N PRO A 22 -1.73 5.23 -18.05
CA PRO A 22 -0.72 4.22 -17.76
C PRO A 22 -0.43 4.28 -16.27
N ALA A 23 -0.30 3.12 -15.61
CA ALA A 23 0.04 3.03 -14.19
C ALA A 23 1.26 3.90 -13.83
N TYR A 24 2.19 4.08 -14.78
CA TYR A 24 3.34 4.97 -14.68
C TYR A 24 2.99 6.45 -14.47
N ALA A 25 1.94 6.97 -15.12
CA ALA A 25 1.48 8.35 -14.92
C ALA A 25 0.75 8.51 -13.58
N ALA A 26 -0.02 7.50 -13.16
CA ALA A 26 -0.67 7.49 -11.84
C ALA A 26 0.34 7.41 -10.69
N SER A 27 1.39 6.58 -10.83
CA SER A 27 2.47 6.51 -9.85
C SER A 27 3.27 7.82 -9.76
N LYS A 28 3.40 8.55 -10.87
CA LYS A 28 4.09 9.84 -10.91
C LYS A 28 3.26 10.94 -10.21
N GLU A 29 1.95 11.01 -10.43
CA GLU A 29 1.07 11.93 -9.68
C GLU A 29 1.12 11.65 -8.16
N ILE A 30 1.14 10.39 -7.74
CA ILE A 30 1.20 10.05 -6.29
C ILE A 30 2.57 10.37 -5.69
N SER A 31 3.67 10.26 -6.45
CA SER A 31 5.00 10.72 -5.98
C SER A 31 5.07 12.22 -5.71
N GLU A 32 4.16 13.01 -6.28
CA GLU A 32 4.02 14.45 -6.03
C GLU A 32 3.05 14.76 -4.86
N ILE A 33 2.18 13.81 -4.48
CA ILE A 33 1.28 13.96 -3.34
C ILE A 33 2.04 13.72 -2.03
N LYS A 34 2.36 14.80 -1.34
CA LYS A 34 3.13 14.76 -0.08
C LYS A 34 2.35 14.21 1.10
N ASP A 35 1.03 14.36 1.10
CA ASP A 35 0.14 14.02 2.22
C ASP A 35 -1.11 13.30 1.70
N VAL A 36 -1.40 12.09 2.19
CA VAL A 36 -2.55 11.27 1.76
C VAL A 36 -3.30 10.75 2.99
N GLU A 37 -4.61 10.95 3.08
CA GLU A 37 -5.42 10.30 4.11
C GLU A 37 -5.67 8.84 3.74
N VAL A 38 -5.35 7.92 4.66
CA VAL A 38 -5.52 6.47 4.48
C VAL A 38 -6.12 5.84 5.73
N LYS A 39 -6.79 4.70 5.55
CA LYS A 39 -7.12 3.80 6.65
C LYS A 39 -5.86 3.01 7.03
N VAL A 40 -5.49 3.01 8.30
CA VAL A 40 -4.31 2.33 8.83
C VAL A 40 -4.75 1.25 9.82
N THR A 41 -4.42 0.00 9.51
CA THR A 41 -4.50 -1.13 10.43
C THR A 41 -3.09 -1.57 10.85
N ALA A 42 -3.00 -2.52 11.76
CA ALA A 42 -1.73 -3.13 12.13
C ALA A 42 -1.84 -4.66 12.17
N TYR A 43 -0.74 -5.31 11.81
CA TYR A 43 -0.57 -6.76 11.87
C TYR A 43 0.78 -7.10 12.52
N TYR A 44 0.92 -8.33 13.01
CA TYR A 44 2.15 -8.83 13.64
C TYR A 44 2.45 -10.25 13.19
N THR A 45 3.67 -10.72 13.41
CA THR A 45 4.04 -12.12 13.16
C THR A 45 3.83 -12.95 14.42
N PRO A 46 2.86 -13.90 14.46
CA PRO A 46 2.66 -14.75 15.62
C PRO A 46 3.82 -15.73 15.81
N GLU A 47 4.10 -16.13 17.04
CA GLU A 47 5.11 -17.14 17.39
C GLU A 47 4.47 -18.37 18.04
N ARG A 48 5.08 -19.55 17.89
CA ARG A 48 4.51 -20.82 18.42
C ARG A 48 4.44 -20.91 19.95
N ASN A 49 5.25 -20.11 20.64
CA ASN A 49 5.39 -20.16 22.10
C ASN A 49 5.03 -18.83 22.78
N GLN A 50 4.24 -17.98 22.12
CA GLN A 50 3.74 -16.75 22.73
C GLN A 50 2.66 -17.06 23.77
N GLU A 51 2.54 -16.23 24.79
CA GLU A 51 1.65 -16.43 25.93
C GLU A 51 0.17 -16.39 25.51
N LYS A 52 -0.18 -15.54 24.54
CA LYS A 52 -1.56 -15.34 24.10
C LYS A 52 -1.69 -15.20 22.60
N TYR A 53 -2.80 -15.70 22.06
CA TYR A 53 -3.20 -15.57 20.67
C TYR A 53 -4.48 -14.74 20.55
N VAL A 54 -4.60 -13.92 19.51
CA VAL A 54 -5.80 -13.09 19.25
C VAL A 54 -7.01 -13.96 18.90
N CYS A 55 -6.78 -14.98 18.08
CA CYS A 55 -7.75 -15.96 17.59
C CYS A 55 -7.69 -17.29 18.37
N GLY A 56 -7.02 -17.32 19.53
CA GLY A 56 -6.97 -18.48 20.41
C GLY A 56 -5.99 -19.60 20.01
N SER A 57 -5.31 -19.52 18.86
CA SER A 57 -4.21 -20.44 18.52
C SER A 57 -3.20 -19.84 17.54
N TYR A 58 -1.97 -20.36 17.54
CA TYR A 58 -0.93 -20.00 16.57
C TYR A 58 -1.40 -20.14 15.12
N LYS A 59 -2.11 -21.22 14.81
CA LYS A 59 -2.57 -21.49 13.45
C LYS A 59 -3.57 -20.43 12.97
N GLU A 60 -4.51 -20.03 13.82
CA GLU A 60 -5.51 -19.02 13.46
C GLU A 60 -4.92 -17.62 13.41
N ASP A 61 -4.03 -17.26 14.33
CA ASP A 61 -3.34 -15.97 14.28
C ASP A 61 -2.46 -15.85 13.03
N LYS A 62 -1.78 -16.93 12.64
CA LYS A 62 -1.00 -16.98 11.40
C LYS A 62 -1.91 -16.81 10.17
N ARG A 63 -3.11 -17.39 10.19
CA ARG A 63 -4.10 -17.20 9.12
C ARG A 63 -4.60 -15.76 9.05
N LEU A 64 -4.79 -15.09 10.19
CA LEU A 64 -5.24 -13.70 10.27
C LEU A 64 -4.17 -12.70 9.80
N ASN A 65 -2.93 -12.87 10.25
CA ASN A 65 -1.85 -11.89 10.03
C ASN A 65 -1.00 -12.16 8.78
N GLY A 66 -1.20 -13.30 8.11
CA GLY A 66 -0.36 -13.72 6.99
C GLY A 66 0.83 -14.61 7.41
N THR A 67 1.61 -15.07 6.43
CA THR A 67 2.70 -16.01 6.66
C THR A 67 4.04 -15.30 6.88
N GLU A 68 4.92 -15.93 7.66
CA GLU A 68 6.29 -15.46 7.94
C GLU A 68 7.23 -15.62 6.73
N GLU A 69 6.73 -16.12 5.60
CA GLU A 69 7.58 -16.77 4.60
C GLU A 69 8.25 -15.76 3.67
N LYS A 70 7.48 -14.87 3.03
CA LYS A 70 7.97 -13.71 2.25
C LYS A 70 6.85 -12.67 2.09
N THR A 71 7.18 -11.39 2.22
CA THR A 71 6.36 -10.30 1.70
C THR A 71 6.24 -10.40 0.18
N SER A 72 5.30 -9.68 -0.41
CA SER A 72 5.14 -9.62 -1.87
C SER A 72 6.39 -9.09 -2.60
N SER A 73 7.24 -8.31 -1.93
CA SER A 73 8.56 -7.89 -2.46
C SER A 73 9.68 -8.93 -2.27
N GLY A 74 9.41 -10.03 -1.58
CA GLY A 74 10.35 -11.13 -1.34
C GLY A 74 11.18 -11.01 -0.06
N THR A 75 10.91 -10.00 0.79
CA THR A 75 11.60 -9.78 2.08
C THR A 75 10.92 -10.52 3.23
N ILE A 76 11.60 -10.70 4.35
CA ILE A 76 10.97 -11.14 5.60
C ILE A 76 10.33 -9.91 6.25
N PRO A 77 9.04 -9.95 6.66
CA PRO A 77 8.40 -8.84 7.36
C PRO A 77 9.18 -8.45 8.62
N LYS A 78 9.40 -7.16 8.81
CA LYS A 78 10.09 -6.60 9.98
C LYS A 78 9.45 -5.26 10.35
N SER A 79 9.80 -4.74 11.52
CA SER A 79 9.42 -3.36 11.87
C SER A 79 9.83 -2.40 10.74
N GLY A 80 8.86 -1.61 10.28
CA GLY A 80 8.99 -0.74 9.10
C GLY A 80 8.43 -1.34 7.81
N THR A 81 8.02 -2.60 7.78
CA THR A 81 7.29 -3.19 6.64
C THR A 81 5.84 -2.71 6.63
N ILE A 82 5.38 -2.25 5.47
CA ILE A 82 4.00 -1.83 5.22
C ILE A 82 3.40 -2.68 4.10
N ALA A 83 2.19 -3.19 4.32
CA ALA A 83 1.35 -3.75 3.27
C ALA A 83 0.42 -2.67 2.69
N ALA A 84 0.32 -2.58 1.38
CA ALA A 84 -0.51 -1.57 0.70
C ALA A 84 -1.05 -2.06 -0.66
N ASP A 85 -1.93 -1.26 -1.27
CA ASP A 85 -2.32 -1.45 -2.67
C ASP A 85 -1.20 -0.94 -3.60
N PRO A 86 -0.54 -1.80 -4.40
CA PRO A 86 0.59 -1.41 -5.25
C PRO A 86 0.20 -0.47 -6.40
N ASN A 87 -1.09 -0.38 -6.75
CA ASN A 87 -1.56 0.58 -7.76
C ASN A 87 -1.58 2.03 -7.24
N ILE A 88 -1.58 2.20 -5.91
CA ILE A 88 -1.60 3.50 -5.24
C ILE A 88 -0.25 3.76 -4.59
N PHE A 89 0.26 2.81 -3.81
CA PHE A 89 1.58 2.88 -3.20
C PHE A 89 2.44 1.76 -3.76
N PRO A 90 3.20 2.00 -4.85
CA PRO A 90 4.09 0.99 -5.42
C PRO A 90 5.05 0.39 -4.38
N LEU A 91 5.48 -0.85 -4.62
CA LEU A 91 6.53 -1.47 -3.80
C LEU A 91 7.77 -0.57 -3.80
N GLY A 92 8.34 -0.34 -2.61
CA GLY A 92 9.46 0.57 -2.39
C GLY A 92 9.07 1.96 -1.93
N THR A 93 7.79 2.37 -2.02
CA THR A 93 7.33 3.65 -1.49
C THR A 93 7.65 3.76 -0.01
N ILE A 94 8.25 4.89 0.38
CA ILE A 94 8.55 5.22 1.78
C ILE A 94 7.44 6.11 2.32
N LEU A 95 6.87 5.72 3.45
CA LEU A 95 5.80 6.43 4.14
C LEU A 95 6.24 6.84 5.53
N TYR A 96 5.89 8.07 5.94
CA TYR A 96 5.83 8.43 7.35
C TYR A 96 4.38 8.31 7.84
N VAL A 97 4.17 7.45 8.84
CA VAL A 97 2.87 7.19 9.44
C VAL A 97 2.87 7.72 10.88
N PRO A 98 2.06 8.76 11.21
CA PRO A 98 2.02 9.32 12.56
C PRO A 98 1.75 8.26 13.63
N GLY A 99 2.60 8.23 14.66
CA GLY A 99 2.53 7.26 15.76
C GLY A 99 3.17 5.90 15.48
N TYR A 100 3.47 5.56 14.22
CA TYR A 100 4.21 4.34 13.84
C TYR A 100 5.67 4.68 13.47
N GLY A 101 5.86 5.73 12.67
CA GLY A 101 7.17 6.17 12.19
C GLY A 101 7.34 5.95 10.69
N MET A 102 8.59 5.78 10.27
CA MET A 102 8.96 5.53 8.88
C MET A 102 8.76 4.06 8.53
N GLY A 103 8.14 3.79 7.38
CA GLY A 103 8.02 2.45 6.83
C GLY A 103 8.12 2.43 5.33
N LYS A 104 8.30 1.25 4.77
CA LYS A 104 8.45 0.98 3.35
C LYS A 104 7.38 -0.02 2.92
N VAL A 105 6.74 0.28 1.79
CA VAL A 105 5.80 -0.64 1.18
C VAL A 105 6.58 -1.80 0.60
N GLU A 106 6.50 -2.94 1.27
CA GLU A 106 7.21 -4.17 0.89
C GLU A 106 6.24 -5.34 0.71
N ASP A 107 4.97 -5.17 1.06
CA ASP A 107 3.97 -6.22 0.99
C ASP A 107 2.65 -5.77 0.33
N VAL A 108 1.88 -6.76 -0.13
CA VAL A 108 0.56 -6.59 -0.72
C VAL A 108 -0.39 -7.57 -0.04
N GLY A 109 -1.30 -7.05 0.77
CA GLY A 109 -2.35 -7.86 1.37
C GLY A 109 -3.50 -8.10 0.39
N HIS A 110 -4.13 -9.28 0.48
CA HIS A 110 -5.32 -9.58 -0.33
C HIS A 110 -6.44 -8.56 -0.07
N ASP A 111 -6.72 -8.30 1.21
CA ASP A 111 -7.77 -7.38 1.66
C ASP A 111 -7.32 -5.92 1.79
N ILE A 112 -6.04 -5.64 1.49
CA ILE A 112 -5.48 -4.28 1.51
C ILE A 112 -5.62 -3.69 0.10
N LYS A 113 -6.64 -2.84 -0.08
CA LYS A 113 -7.02 -2.24 -1.36
C LYS A 113 -7.35 -0.77 -1.20
N GLY A 114 -7.09 0.04 -2.23
CA GLY A 114 -7.37 1.46 -2.20
C GLY A 114 -6.47 2.22 -1.22
N LEU A 115 -7.01 3.28 -0.63
CA LEU A 115 -6.34 4.10 0.40
C LEU A 115 -6.37 3.41 1.77
N GLN A 116 -5.82 2.19 1.82
CA GLN A 116 -5.62 1.41 3.03
C GLN A 116 -4.18 0.90 3.09
N ILE A 117 -3.60 0.96 4.29
CA ILE A 117 -2.30 0.37 4.60
C ILE A 117 -2.39 -0.47 5.88
N ASP A 118 -1.50 -1.45 6.01
CA ASP A 118 -1.34 -2.29 7.19
C ASP A 118 0.12 -2.24 7.67
N VAL A 119 0.37 -1.80 8.89
CA VAL A 119 1.73 -1.62 9.42
C VAL A 119 2.18 -2.82 10.26
N HIS A 120 3.40 -3.33 10.02
CA HIS A 120 3.95 -4.44 10.79
C HIS A 120 4.46 -3.97 12.15
N THR A 121 3.97 -4.57 13.23
CA THR A 121 4.30 -4.17 14.61
C THR A 121 5.27 -5.12 15.32
N GLY A 122 5.94 -6.02 14.61
CA GLY A 122 6.91 -6.96 15.18
C GLY A 122 6.34 -8.37 15.36
N THR A 123 6.92 -9.13 16.29
CA THR A 123 6.63 -10.56 16.46
C THR A 123 6.13 -10.89 17.87
N GLY A 124 5.50 -12.06 18.02
CA GLY A 124 5.11 -12.62 19.31
C GLY A 124 4.15 -11.73 20.11
N ASP A 125 4.23 -11.82 21.44
CA ASP A 125 3.37 -11.04 22.35
C ASP A 125 3.58 -9.53 22.25
N ALA A 126 4.81 -9.08 22.02
CA ALA A 126 5.11 -7.67 21.89
C ALA A 126 4.43 -7.08 20.65
N GLY A 127 4.58 -7.75 19.50
CA GLY A 127 3.94 -7.34 18.25
C GLY A 127 2.42 -7.40 18.34
N ARG A 128 1.88 -8.47 18.94
CA ARG A 128 0.45 -8.63 19.21
C ARG A 128 -0.10 -7.47 20.04
N MET A 129 0.52 -7.18 21.18
CA MET A 129 0.06 -6.15 22.10
C MET A 129 0.10 -4.77 21.43
N TRP A 130 1.13 -4.49 20.63
CA TRP A 130 1.20 -3.24 19.89
C TRP A 130 0.12 -3.13 18.81
N ALA A 131 -0.13 -4.19 18.02
CA ALA A 131 -1.21 -4.22 17.03
C ALA A 131 -2.59 -4.00 17.67
N GLN A 132 -2.85 -4.63 18.82
CA GLN A 132 -4.10 -4.46 19.56
C GLN A 132 -4.27 -3.03 20.10
N ASN A 133 -3.20 -2.45 20.65
CA ASN A 133 -3.21 -1.06 21.13
C ASN A 133 -3.29 -0.04 19.97
N TRP A 134 -2.85 -0.43 18.77
CA TRP A 134 -2.95 0.41 17.59
C TRP A 134 -4.41 0.55 17.13
N GLY A 135 -5.13 -0.56 16.94
CA GLY A 135 -6.50 -0.55 16.44
C GLY A 135 -6.63 -0.09 14.99
N VAL A 136 -7.79 0.47 14.61
CA VAL A 136 -8.03 0.99 13.25
C VAL A 136 -8.07 2.51 13.31
N LYS A 137 -7.30 3.17 12.44
CA LYS A 137 -7.22 4.64 12.39
C LYS A 137 -7.42 5.17 10.97
N ARG A 138 -7.85 6.42 10.84
CA ARG A 138 -7.70 7.21 9.61
C ARG A 138 -6.65 8.27 9.87
N LEU A 139 -5.57 8.24 9.11
CA LEU A 139 -4.41 9.11 9.32
C LEU A 139 -3.96 9.69 7.99
N THR A 140 -3.49 10.94 8.03
CA THR A 140 -2.72 11.53 6.94
C THR A 140 -1.29 11.02 7.02
N VAL A 141 -0.87 10.24 6.03
CA VAL A 141 0.49 9.72 5.87
C VAL A 141 1.27 10.57 4.88
N LYS A 142 2.59 10.62 5.05
CA LYS A 142 3.46 11.35 4.12
C LYS A 142 4.17 10.40 3.18
N VAL A 143 4.06 10.65 1.88
CA VAL A 143 4.88 9.97 0.88
C VAL A 143 6.23 10.67 0.83
N ILE A 144 7.29 9.91 1.07
CA ILE A 144 8.66 10.43 1.05
C ILE A 144 9.23 10.18 -0.35
N PRO A 145 9.53 11.24 -1.12
CA PRO A 145 10.09 11.08 -2.46
C PRO A 145 11.41 10.32 -2.42
N SER A 146 11.55 9.34 -3.30
CA SER A 146 12.86 8.79 -3.65
C SER A 146 13.59 9.88 -4.45
N GLY A 147 14.64 10.45 -3.84
CA GLY A 147 15.45 11.51 -4.45
C GLY A 147 16.22 11.08 -5.69
#